data_AF-A0A447TX12-F1
#
_entry.id   AF-A0A447TX12-F1
#
_cell.length_a   1.000
_cell.length_b   1.000
_cell.length_c   1.000
_cell.angle_alpha   90.00
_cell.angle_beta   90.00
_cell.angle_gamma   90.00
#
_symmetry.space_group_name_H-M   'P 1'
#
loop_
_entity.id
_entity.type
_entity.pdbx_description
1 polymer ?
#
loop_
_entity_poly.entity_id
_entity_poly.type
_entity_poly.pdbx_seq_one_letter_code
_entity_poly.pdbx_strand_id
1 'polypeptide(L)'
;MVPLLSRFSNITVMTNSLHIVNALSELDNEQTILMPGGTFRKKSASFHGQLAENAFEQFSFDKLFMGTDGIDLNGRCDHVQ
;
A
#
# COMPACT_ATOMS: atom_id res chain seq x y z
N MET A 1 -8.57 4.80 7.00
CA MET A 1 -7.24 4.48 7.56
C MET A 1 -6.30 5.69 7.50
N VAL A 2 -6.07 6.29 6.33
CA VAL A 2 -5.04 7.34 6.13
C VAL A 2 -5.03 8.47 7.17
N PRO A 3 -6.17 9.10 7.55
CA PRO A 3 -6.12 10.19 8.54
C PRO A 3 -5.57 9.76 9.91
N LEU A 4 -5.64 8.47 10.26
CA LEU A 4 -5.11 7.95 11.52
C LEU A 4 -3.57 7.90 11.51
N LEU A 5 -2.93 7.91 10.34
CA LEU A 5 -1.48 7.89 10.21
C LEU A 5 -0.84 9.25 10.52
N SER A 6 -1.62 10.34 10.49
CA SER A 6 -1.14 11.70 10.81
C SER A 6 -0.50 11.83 12.20
N ARG A 7 -0.90 10.99 13.15
CA ARG A 7 -0.37 10.99 14.53
C ARG A 7 1.03 10.39 14.67
N PHE A 8 1.54 9.74 13.63
CA PHE A 8 2.86 9.11 13.61
C PHE A 8 3.81 9.93 12.74
N SER A 9 5.00 10.21 13.27
CA SER A 9 6.12 10.83 12.54
C SER A 9 7.21 9.80 12.26
N ASN A 10 8.03 10.06 11.26
CA ASN A 10 9.18 9.23 10.87
C ASN A 10 8.80 7.80 10.49
N ILE A 11 7.65 7.63 9.83
CA ILE A 11 7.23 6.35 9.27
C ILE A 11 7.48 6.29 7.77
N THR A 12 7.73 5.09 7.26
CA THR A 12 7.75 4.80 5.84
C THR A 12 6.50 4.02 5.48
N VAL A 13 5.72 4.54 4.54
CA VAL A 13 4.49 3.90 4.07
C VAL A 13 4.69 3.45 2.63
N MET A 14 4.65 2.14 2.41
CA MET A 14 4.59 1.59 1.05
C MET A 14 3.14 1.30 0.65
N THR A 15 2.73 1.78 -0.51
CA THR A 15 1.38 1.50 -1.04
C THR A 15 1.37 1.52 -2.56
N ASN A 16 0.64 0.60 -3.17
CA ASN A 16 0.40 0.62 -4.62
C ASN A 16 -0.79 1.50 -5.01
N SER A 17 -1.53 2.06 -4.05
CA SER A 17 -2.74 2.85 -4.31
C SER A 17 -2.42 4.33 -4.48
N LEU A 18 -2.77 4.89 -5.64
CA LEU A 18 -2.63 6.32 -5.92
C LEU A 18 -3.49 7.17 -4.98
N HIS A 19 -4.66 6.65 -4.58
CA HIS A 19 -5.53 7.33 -3.61
C HIS A 19 -4.85 7.49 -2.24
N ILE A 20 -4.11 6.48 -1.79
CA ILE A 20 -3.39 6.54 -0.51
C ILE A 20 -2.23 7.51 -0.60
N VAL A 21 -1.45 7.49 -1.69
CA VAL A 21 -0.34 8.45 -1.89
C VAL A 21 -0.84 9.89 -1.88
N ASN A 22 -1.90 10.19 -2.61
CA ASN A 22 -2.45 11.54 -2.64
C ASN A 22 -2.92 11.98 -1.25
N ALA A 23 -3.65 11.13 -0.54
CA ALA A 23 -4.15 11.45 0.80
C ALA A 23 -3.03 11.59 1.83
N LEU A 24 -1.93 10.83 1.71
CA LEU A 24 -0.74 10.98 2.58
C LEU A 24 0.05 12.24 2.24
N SER A 25 0.14 12.61 0.96
CA SER A 25 0.83 13.82 0.51
C SER A 25 0.15 15.12 0.96
N GLU A 26 -1.12 15.07 1.37
CA GLU A 26 -1.86 16.19 1.93
C GLU A 26 -1.65 16.35 3.46
N LEU A 27 -1.02 15.36 4.12
CA LEU A 27 -0.74 15.43 5.54
C LEU A 27 0.52 16.27 5.79
N ASP A 28 0.46 17.17 6.77
CA ASP A 28 1.58 18.01 7.19
C ASP A 28 2.41 17.30 8.27
N ASN A 29 3.01 16.15 7.92
CA ASN A 29 3.88 15.39 8.81
C ASN A 29 5.01 14.66 8.08
N GLU A 30 6.13 14.46 8.80
CA GLU A 30 7.34 13.81 8.26
C GLU A 30 7.09 12.32 8.02
N GLN A 31 6.72 11.96 6.79
CA GLN A 31 6.53 10.58 6.35
C GLN A 31 7.22 10.33 5.01
N THR A 32 7.88 9.18 4.89
CA THR A 32 8.39 8.72 3.60
C THR A 32 7.33 7.87 2.90
N ILE A 33 6.97 8.25 1.68
CA ILE A 33 5.99 7.49 0.89
C ILE A 33 6.75 6.71 -0.19
N LEU A 34 6.58 5.39 -0.19
CA LEU A 34 7.08 4.50 -1.24
C LEU A 34 5.90 3.98 -2.05
N MET A 35 6.01 4.06 -3.38
CA MET A 35 5.03 3.48 -4.28
C MET A 35 5.75 2.57 -5.27
N PRO A 36 5.40 1.28 -5.32
CA PRO A 36 5.95 0.40 -6.34
C PRO A 36 5.57 0.93 -7.73
N GLY A 37 6.52 0.92 -8.65
CA GLY A 37 6.26 1.17 -10.06
C GLY A 37 5.51 0.00 -10.71
N GLY A 38 5.33 0.05 -12.03
CA GLY A 38 4.72 -1.04 -12.80
C GLY A 38 3.63 -0.53 -13.71
N THR A 39 2.59 -1.34 -13.90
CA THR A 39 1.45 -0.98 -14.75
C THR A 39 0.37 -0.31 -13.93
N PHE A 40 -0.08 0.86 -14.36
CA PHE A 40 -1.18 1.55 -13.71
C PHE A 40 -2.53 0.98 -14.16
N ARG A 41 -3.34 0.52 -13.20
CA ARG A 41 -4.70 0.04 -13.42
C ARG A 41 -5.71 1.11 -13.04
N LYS A 42 -6.36 1.68 -14.06
CA LYS A 42 -7.35 2.75 -13.88
C LYS A 42 -8.53 2.38 -12.97
N LYS A 43 -9.02 1.13 -13.03
CA LYS A 43 -10.19 0.68 -12.26
C LYS A 43 -10.00 0.80 -10.74
N SER A 44 -8.80 0.48 -10.26
CA SER A 44 -8.43 0.50 -8.84
C SER A 44 -7.54 1.69 -8.46
N ALA A 45 -7.17 2.52 -9.46
CA ALA A 45 -6.15 3.55 -9.34
C ALA A 45 -4.90 3.05 -8.59
N SER A 46 -4.39 1.90 -9.02
CA SER A 46 -3.27 1.22 -8.35
C SER A 46 -2.22 0.71 -9.35
N PHE A 47 -1.00 0.52 -8.86
CA PHE A 47 0.09 -0.10 -9.59
C PHE A 47 0.14 -1.61 -9.35
N HIS A 48 0.39 -2.37 -10.41
CA HIS A 48 0.46 -3.83 -10.35
C HIS A 48 1.43 -4.41 -11.40
N GLY A 49 1.56 -5.74 -11.38
CA GLY A 49 2.39 -6.53 -12.27
C GLY A 49 3.77 -6.80 -11.68
N GLN A 50 4.59 -7.54 -12.43
CA GLN A 50 5.85 -8.10 -11.93
C GLN A 50 6.78 -7.06 -11.28
N LEU A 51 6.85 -5.84 -11.82
CA LEU A 51 7.68 -4.79 -11.23
C LEU A 51 7.19 -4.37 -9.84
N ALA A 52 5.87 -4.29 -9.66
CA ALA A 52 5.28 -3.96 -8.36
C ALA A 52 5.48 -5.11 -7.37
N GLU A 53 5.25 -6.35 -7.82
CA GLU A 53 5.39 -7.56 -7.01
C GLU A 53 6.84 -7.76 -6.54
N ASN A 54 7.80 -7.63 -7.45
CA ASN A 54 9.23 -7.73 -7.12
C ASN A 54 9.70 -6.63 -6.16
N ALA A 55 9.06 -5.46 -6.17
CA ALA A 55 9.37 -4.42 -5.20
C ALA A 55 9.05 -4.91 -3.78
N PHE A 56 7.91 -5.57 -3.57
CA PHE A 56 7.55 -6.11 -2.25
C PHE A 56 8.54 -7.15 -1.73
N GLU A 57 9.18 -7.94 -2.61
CA GLU A 57 10.21 -8.90 -2.23
C GLU A 57 11.49 -8.24 -1.70
N GLN A 58 11.73 -6.97 -2.04
CA GLN A 58 12.94 -6.22 -1.64
C GLN A 58 12.78 -5.48 -0.32
N PHE A 59 11.59 -5.43 0.27
CA PHE A 59 11.32 -4.71 1.50
C PHE A 59 10.84 -5.66 2.61
N SER A 60 11.11 -5.27 3.85
CA SER A 60 10.53 -5.89 5.05
C SER A 60 9.63 -4.86 5.73
N PHE A 61 8.47 -5.31 6.21
CA PHE A 61 7.45 -4.43 6.79
C PHE A 61 7.15 -4.82 8.23
N ASP A 62 7.10 -3.83 9.13
CA ASP A 62 6.71 -4.06 10.54
C ASP A 62 5.20 -4.28 10.71
N LYS A 63 4.40 -3.68 9.82
CA LYS A 63 2.94 -3.67 9.85
C LYS A 63 2.38 -3.79 8.43
N LEU A 64 1.33 -4.60 8.28
CA LEU A 64 0.65 -4.83 7.02
C LEU A 64 -0.84 -4.47 7.16
N PHE A 65 -1.33 -3.66 6.24
CA PHE A 65 -2.75 -3.34 6.10
C PHE A 65 -3.22 -3.83 4.74
N MET A 66 -4.15 -4.78 4.73
CA MET A 66 -4.74 -5.32 3.50
C MET A 66 -6.25 -5.41 3.67
N GLY A 67 -6.99 -5.05 2.61
CA GLY A 67 -8.41 -5.33 2.50
C GLY A 67 -8.61 -6.56 1.61
N THR A 68 -9.50 -7.47 2.01
CA THR A 68 -9.92 -8.61 1.20
C THR A 68 -11.41 -8.86 1.43
N ASP A 69 -12.07 -9.40 0.41
CA ASP A 69 -13.49 -9.78 0.50
C ASP A 69 -13.69 -11.06 1.32
N GLY A 70 -12.65 -11.91 1.43
CA GLY A 70 -12.71 -13.18 2.12
C GLY A 70 -11.34 -13.71 2.54
N ILE A 71 -11.33 -14.50 3.61
CA ILE A 71 -10.15 -15.21 4.09
C ILE A 71 -10.52 -16.68 4.27
N ASP A 72 -9.68 -17.59 3.76
CA ASP A 72 -9.89 -19.03 3.93
C ASP A 72 -9.49 -19.49 5.35
N LEU A 73 -9.82 -20.74 5.69
CA LEU A 73 -9.49 -21.34 6.99
C LEU A 73 -7.97 -21.46 7.25
N ASN A 74 -7.14 -21.32 6.21
CA ASN A 74 -5.68 -21.33 6.29
C ASN A 74 -5.10 -19.91 6.34
N GLY A 75 -5.93 -18.87 6.35
CA GLY A 75 -5.52 -17.48 6.39
C GLY A 75 -5.16 -16.88 5.03
N ARG A 76 -5.51 -17.53 3.91
CA ARG A 76 -5.29 -16.97 2.56
C ARG A 76 -6.40 -15.99 2.21
N CYS A 77 -6.02 -14.79 1.77
CA CYS A 77 -6.95 -13.79 1.27
C CYS A 77 -7.42 -14.15 -0.14
N ASP A 78 -8.72 -14.00 -0.40
CA ASP A 78 -9.29 -14.13 -1.75
C ASP A 78 -8.69 -13.08 -2.70
N HIS A 79 -8.38 -13.52 -3.92
CA HIS A 79 -7.76 -12.77 -5.03
C HIS A 79 -7.19 -11.38 -4.67
N VAL A 80 -5.91 -11.35 -4.30
CA VAL A 80 -5.15 -10.10 -4.22
C VAL A 80 -5.02 -9.54 -5.65
N GLN A 81 -5.71 -8.43 -5.94
CA GLN A 81 -5.54 -7.65 -7.18
C GLN A 81 -4.52 -6.53 -7.01
#